data_AF-A0A8T1QPV2-F1
#
_entry.id   AF-A0A8T1QPV2-F1
#
_cell.length_a   1.000
_cell.length_b   1.000
_cell.length_c   1.000
_cell.angle_alpha   90.00
_cell.angle_beta   90.00
_cell.angle_gamma   90.00
#
_symmetry.space_group_name_H-M   'P 1'
#
loop_
_entity.id
_entity.type
_entity.pdbx_description
1 polymer ?
#
loop_
_entity_poly.entity_id
_entity_poly.type
_entity_poly.pdbx_seq_one_letter_code
_entity_poly.pdbx_strand_id
1 'polypeptide(L)'
;MATMATATSSYNRMKEVKEFDESKIGVKGLSDLGITSIPRFFIQPPETLSDLKSSSTFTNIPIIDLAEPGSFDEAIKGCTGVFHVATPMDFESKDPDP
;
A
#
# COMPACT_ATOMS: atom_id res chain seq x y z
N MET A 1 -53.50 -4.76 7.42
CA MET A 1 -52.43 -3.96 8.06
C MET A 1 -51.15 -4.16 7.25
N ALA A 2 -50.61 -3.10 6.66
CA ALA A 2 -49.41 -3.15 5.83
C ALA A 2 -48.16 -3.09 6.71
N THR A 3 -47.28 -4.08 6.61
CA THR A 3 -45.93 -4.04 7.18
C THR A 3 -44.98 -3.46 6.13
N MET A 4 -44.20 -2.47 6.56
CA MET A 4 -43.32 -1.67 5.72
C MET A 4 -42.18 -2.49 5.09
N ALA A 5 -41.98 -2.29 3.79
CA ALA A 5 -40.82 -2.76 3.07
C ALA A 5 -39.56 -2.12 3.67
N THR A 6 -38.73 -2.94 4.33
CA THR A 6 -37.34 -2.60 4.62
C THR A 6 -36.64 -2.36 3.30
N ALA A 7 -36.37 -1.10 2.98
CA ALA A 7 -35.50 -0.74 1.87
C ALA A 7 -34.08 -1.23 2.18
N THR A 8 -33.78 -2.48 1.82
CA THR A 8 -32.40 -2.94 1.64
C THR A 8 -31.85 -2.21 0.43
N SER A 9 -31.41 -0.97 0.62
CA SER A 9 -30.59 -0.30 -0.38
C SER A 9 -29.30 -1.10 -0.50
N SER A 10 -29.17 -1.86 -1.58
CA SER A 10 -28.00 -2.67 -1.86
C SER A 10 -26.77 -1.77 -1.87
N TYR A 11 -25.86 -2.01 -0.93
CA TYR A 11 -24.62 -1.25 -0.83
C TYR A 11 -23.83 -1.39 -2.14
N ASN A 12 -23.58 -0.27 -2.83
CA ASN A 12 -22.86 -0.24 -4.09
C ASN A 12 -21.53 0.48 -3.89
N ARG A 13 -20.49 -0.30 -3.54
CA ARG A 13 -19.13 0.21 -3.33
C ARG A 13 -18.63 1.03 -4.52
N MET A 14 -18.95 0.63 -5.75
CA MET A 14 -18.46 1.30 -6.96
C MET A 14 -19.03 2.72 -7.08
N LYS A 15 -20.30 2.91 -6.71
CA LYS A 15 -20.94 4.23 -6.70
C LYS A 15 -20.29 5.16 -5.66
N GLU A 16 -20.17 4.71 -4.41
CA GLU A 16 -19.58 5.53 -3.34
C GLU A 16 -18.11 5.89 -3.63
N VAL A 17 -17.33 4.95 -4.18
CA VAL A 17 -15.93 5.21 -4.58
C VAL A 17 -15.85 6.22 -5.72
N LYS A 18 -16.76 6.15 -6.69
CA LYS A 18 -16.82 7.13 -7.79
C LYS A 18 -17.14 8.53 -7.27
N GLU A 19 -18.16 8.66 -6.43
CA GLU A 19 -18.54 9.94 -5.80
C GLU A 19 -17.41 10.51 -4.96
N PHE A 20 -16.65 9.66 -4.26
CA PHE A 20 -15.47 10.06 -3.50
C PHE A 20 -14.34 10.56 -4.41
N ASP A 21 -14.02 9.85 -5.50
CA ASP A 21 -12.98 10.30 -6.44
C ASP A 21 -13.39 11.58 -7.18
N GLU A 22 -14.67 11.75 -7.53
CA GLU A 22 -15.21 12.97 -8.14
C GLU A 22 -15.14 14.19 -7.21
N SER A 23 -15.23 13.98 -5.90
CA SER A 23 -15.06 15.02 -4.88
C SER A 23 -13.64 15.60 -4.83
N LYS A 24 -12.62 14.86 -5.27
CA LYS A 24 -11.19 15.26 -5.31
C LYS A 24 -10.60 15.75 -3.98
N ILE A 25 -11.30 15.56 -2.86
CA ILE A 25 -10.84 15.93 -1.51
C ILE A 25 -9.69 15.06 -0.99
N GLY A 26 -9.58 13.83 -1.50
CA GLY A 26 -8.63 12.83 -1.02
C GLY A 26 -8.84 12.44 0.46
N VAL A 27 -7.99 11.55 0.96
CA VAL A 27 -8.08 11.08 2.36
C VAL A 27 -7.67 12.16 3.37
N LYS A 28 -6.78 13.07 2.97
CA LYS A 28 -6.41 14.23 3.79
C LYS A 28 -7.62 15.16 3.99
N GLY A 29 -8.39 15.44 2.93
CA GLY A 29 -9.59 16.26 3.04
C GLY A 29 -10.65 15.64 3.94
N LEU A 30 -10.80 14.31 3.93
CA LEU A 30 -11.67 13.63 4.90
C LEU A 30 -11.23 13.87 6.35
N SER A 31 -9.92 13.78 6.63
CA SER A 31 -9.37 14.04 7.96
C SER A 31 -9.57 15.50 8.38
N ASP A 32 -9.31 16.45 7.49
CA ASP A 32 -9.45 17.89 7.77
C ASP A 32 -10.92 18.29 8.05
N LEU A 33 -11.89 17.56 7.47
CA LEU A 33 -13.32 17.72 7.72
C LEU A 33 -13.80 17.09 9.05
N GLY A 34 -12.92 16.40 9.78
CA GLY A 34 -13.24 15.85 11.10
C GLY A 34 -14.18 14.66 11.07
N ILE A 35 -14.10 13.79 10.05
CA ILE A 35 -14.92 12.57 10.02
C ILE A 35 -14.65 11.70 11.26
N THR A 36 -15.72 11.21 11.89
CA THR A 36 -15.62 10.38 13.10
C THR A 36 -15.74 8.88 12.81
N SER A 37 -16.10 8.52 11.57
CA SER A 37 -16.30 7.15 11.12
C SER A 37 -15.66 6.93 9.77
N ILE A 38 -14.98 5.79 9.64
CA ILE A 38 -14.32 5.39 8.41
C ILE A 38 -15.39 4.99 7.37
N PRO A 39 -15.41 5.60 6.16
CA PRO A 39 -16.32 5.18 5.11
C PRO A 39 -16.13 3.70 4.74
N ARG A 40 -17.24 2.98 4.53
CA ARG A 40 -17.24 1.51 4.35
C ARG A 40 -16.38 1.03 3.18
N PHE A 41 -16.17 1.85 2.15
CA PHE A 41 -15.34 1.48 1.00
C PHE A 41 -13.84 1.46 1.28
N PHE A 42 -13.39 2.05 2.39
CA PHE A 42 -12.01 1.93 2.91
C PHE A 42 -11.81 0.71 3.83
N ILE A 43 -12.89 0.08 4.30
CA ILE A 43 -12.81 -1.09 5.16
C ILE A 43 -12.46 -2.31 4.29
N GLN A 44 -11.31 -2.89 4.56
CA GLN A 44 -10.83 -4.08 3.87
C GLN A 44 -11.61 -5.34 4.31
N PRO A 45 -11.85 -6.32 3.40
CA PRO A 45 -12.45 -7.59 3.77
C PRO A 45 -11.63 -8.33 4.85
N PRO A 46 -12.28 -9.09 5.74
CA PRO A 46 -11.59 -9.79 6.84
C PRO A 46 -10.54 -10.81 6.38
N GLU A 47 -10.68 -11.33 5.16
CA GLU A 47 -9.70 -12.21 4.52
C GLU A 47 -8.34 -11.51 4.39
N THR A 48 -8.31 -10.30 3.83
CA THR A 48 -7.08 -9.50 3.70
C THR A 48 -6.51 -9.02 5.04
N LEU A 49 -7.35 -8.86 6.06
CA LEU A 49 -6.93 -8.48 7.41
C LEU A 49 -6.25 -9.64 8.17
N SER A 50 -6.54 -10.88 7.79
CA SER A 50 -5.97 -12.08 8.44
C SER A 50 -4.50 -12.31 8.09
N ASP A 51 -4.07 -11.82 6.92
CA ASP A 51 -2.67 -11.84 6.47
C ASP A 51 -1.86 -10.67 7.04
N LEU A 52 -2.54 -9.58 7.45
CA LEU A 52 -1.93 -8.39 8.08
C LEU A 52 -1.58 -8.59 9.55
N LYS A 53 -1.61 -9.84 10.07
CA LYS A 53 -1.07 -10.12 11.40
C LYS A 53 0.35 -9.57 11.45
N SER A 54 0.63 -8.81 12.49
CA SER A 54 1.99 -8.42 12.86
C SER A 54 2.82 -9.71 12.99
N SER A 55 3.47 -10.10 11.90
CA SER A 55 4.38 -11.22 11.93
C SER A 55 5.60 -10.71 12.68
N SER A 56 5.69 -11.06 13.97
CA SER A 56 6.86 -10.74 14.81
C SER A 56 8.17 -11.35 14.28
N THR A 57 8.14 -12.04 13.14
CA THR A 57 9.28 -12.71 12.50
C THR A 57 10.11 -11.80 11.60
N PHE A 58 9.63 -10.59 11.27
CA PHE A 58 10.42 -9.60 10.50
C PHE A 58 10.84 -8.47 11.42
N THR A 59 11.79 -8.76 12.31
CA THR A 59 12.22 -7.86 13.40
C THR A 59 13.19 -6.77 12.96
N ASN A 60 13.76 -6.82 11.75
CA ASN A 60 14.69 -5.80 11.28
C ASN A 60 14.80 -5.73 9.74
N ILE A 61 14.81 -4.51 9.19
CA ILE A 61 15.23 -4.25 7.82
C ILE A 61 16.75 -4.12 7.86
N PRO A 62 17.52 -4.97 7.16
CA PRO A 62 18.98 -4.90 7.21
C PRO A 62 19.47 -3.57 6.62
N ILE A 63 20.35 -2.90 7.37
CA ILE A 63 21.11 -1.75 6.87
C ILE A 63 22.44 -2.31 6.37
N ILE A 64 22.77 -2.02 5.12
CA ILE A 64 23.93 -2.60 4.43
C ILE A 64 24.82 -1.46 3.94
N ASP A 65 26.12 -1.57 4.19
CA ASP A 65 27.11 -0.69 3.58
C ASP A 65 27.57 -1.28 2.25
N LEU A 66 27.35 -0.55 1.15
CA LEU A 66 27.72 -0.99 -0.20
C LEU A 66 29.24 -0.94 -0.43
N ALA A 67 29.98 -0.20 0.39
CA ALA A 67 31.43 -0.08 0.31
C ALA A 67 32.16 -1.15 1.13
N GLU A 68 31.46 -1.82 2.06
CA GLU A 68 32.03 -2.85 2.92
C GLU A 68 31.81 -4.25 2.32
N PRO A 69 32.89 -4.95 1.92
CA PRO A 69 32.77 -6.32 1.46
C PRO A 69 32.19 -7.24 2.55
N GLY A 70 31.17 -8.02 2.20
CA GLY A 70 30.52 -8.96 3.12
C GLY A 70 29.34 -8.39 3.92
N SER A 71 29.06 -7.08 3.82
CA SER A 71 27.92 -6.44 4.52
C SER A 71 26.54 -7.02 4.12
N PHE A 72 26.45 -7.68 2.95
CA PHE A 72 25.23 -8.31 2.45
C PHE A 72 24.99 -9.72 3.02
N ASP A 73 26.03 -10.39 3.56
CA ASP A 73 26.03 -11.84 3.77
C ASP A 73 24.91 -12.31 4.72
N GLU A 74 24.66 -11.54 5.78
CA GLU A 74 23.57 -11.83 6.72
C GLU A 74 22.20 -11.56 6.11
N ALA A 75 22.06 -10.47 5.33
CA ALA A 75 20.82 -10.06 4.71
C ALA A 75 20.32 -11.02 3.61
N ILE A 76 21.25 -11.71 2.92
CA ILE A 76 20.93 -12.65 1.84
C ILE A 76 21.02 -14.12 2.28
N LYS A 77 21.33 -14.39 3.56
CA LYS A 77 21.51 -15.76 4.07
C LYS A 77 20.22 -16.57 3.91
N GLY A 78 20.28 -17.62 3.09
CA GLY A 78 19.12 -18.49 2.81
C GLY A 78 18.22 -18.01 1.68
N CYS A 79 18.53 -16.88 1.04
CA CYS A 79 17.86 -16.43 -0.18
C CYS A 79 18.40 -17.20 -1.40
N THR A 80 17.50 -17.70 -2.25
CA THR A 80 17.86 -18.38 -3.50
C THR A 80 18.33 -17.40 -4.59
N GLY A 81 17.91 -16.14 -4.51
CA GLY A 81 18.28 -15.10 -5.47
C GLY A 81 17.84 -13.71 -5.00
N VAL A 82 18.43 -12.67 -5.61
CA VAL A 82 18.15 -11.26 -5.30
C VAL A 82 17.77 -10.55 -6.59
N PHE A 83 16.67 -9.81 -6.58
CA PHE A 83 16.25 -8.94 -7.68
C PHE A 83 16.66 -7.51 -7.38
N HIS A 84 17.51 -6.93 -8.23
CA HIS A 84 17.74 -5.50 -8.22
C HIS A 84 16.58 -4.82 -8.95
N VAL A 85 15.72 -4.13 -8.22
CA VAL A 85 14.64 -3.32 -8.78
C VAL A 85 15.09 -1.87 -8.78
N ALA A 86 15.80 -1.45 -9.83
CA ALA A 86 16.03 -0.03 -10.09
C ALA A 86 14.92 0.50 -11.00
N THR A 87 14.34 1.65 -10.65
CA THR A 87 13.74 2.53 -11.65
C THR A 87 14.83 2.87 -12.66
N PRO A 88 14.62 2.65 -13.98
CA PRO A 88 15.58 3.07 -14.98
C PRO A 88 15.84 4.57 -14.79
N MET A 89 17.06 4.91 -14.38
CA MET A 89 17.54 6.28 -14.51
C MET A 89 18.15 6.35 -15.90
N ASP A 90 17.63 7.25 -16.74
CA ASP A 90 18.26 7.59 -18.02
C ASP A 90 19.61 8.26 -17.72
N PHE A 91 20.67 7.45 -17.64
CA PHE A 91 22.02 7.98 -17.57
C PHE A 91 22.42 8.44 -18.98
N GLU A 92 22.36 9.75 -19.23
CA GLU A 92 23.07 10.36 -20.34
C GLU A 92 24.58 10.21 -20.08
N SER A 93 25.17 9.12 -20.57
CA SER A 93 26.63 8.95 -20.59
C SER A 93 27.21 9.95 -21.58
N LYS A 94 27.84 11.00 -21.07
CA LYS A 94 28.70 11.87 -21.88
C LYS A 94 29.99 11.10 -22.18
N ASP A 95 30.02 10.42 -23.32
CA ASP A 95 31.23 9.78 -23.83
C ASP A 95 32.36 10.82 -23.86
N PRO A 96 33.55 10.55 -23.28
CA PRO A 96 34.67 11.46 -23.42
C PRO A 96 35.14 11.44 -24.88
N ASP A 97 35.26 12.62 -25.48
CA ASP A 97 35.72 12.82 -26.85
C ASP A 97 37.09 12.11 -27.11
N PRO A 98 37.29 11.54 -28.30
CA PRO A 98 38.47 10.73 -28.66
C PRO A 98 39.79 11.52 -28.73
#